data_AF-A0A2X3EC10-F1
#
_entry.id   AF-A0A2X3EC10-F1
#
_cell.length_a   1.000
_cell.length_b   1.000
_cell.length_c   1.000
_cell.angle_alpha   90.00
_cell.angle_beta   90.00
_cell.angle_gamma   90.00
#
_symmetry.space_group_name_H-M   'P 1'
#
loop_
_entity.id
_entity.type
_entity.pdbx_description
1 polymer ?
#
loop_
_entity_poly.entity_id
_entity_poly.type
_entity_poly.pdbx_seq_one_letter_code
_entity_poly.pdbx_strand_id
1 'polypeptide(L)'
;MKLYEIIDTINAEYGVNLQKATLEPIYRAEVARLFDSELEVIPGAQALLDAVSVPMCVVSNGPVSKMQHSLGRTGLLRHFTDRLYSGYDIQRWKPDPALMFHAAEAMQVKAETVFWWMTPAPALSRGLPPAWKCFISAPIRTTSRSIIPK
;
A
#
# COMPACT_ATOMS: atom_id res chain seq x y z
N MET A 1 -0.66 -6.00 9.65
CA MET A 1 -0.17 -7.39 9.68
C MET A 1 1.14 -7.49 8.93
N LYS A 2 2.17 -8.02 9.60
CA LYS A 2 3.52 -8.22 9.07
C LYS A 2 3.57 -9.51 8.25
N LEU A 3 4.50 -9.60 7.29
CA LEU A 3 4.69 -10.83 6.53
C LEU A 3 4.96 -12.04 7.43
N TYR A 4 5.77 -11.88 8.48
CA TYR A 4 6.06 -12.96 9.41
C TYR A 4 4.85 -13.41 10.22
N GLU A 5 3.95 -12.49 10.59
CA GLU A 5 2.69 -12.84 11.25
C GLU A 5 1.79 -13.65 10.31
N ILE A 6 1.77 -13.32 9.01
CA ILE A 6 1.04 -14.10 8.00
C ILE A 6 1.61 -15.52 7.91
N ILE A 7 2.94 -15.66 7.86
CA ILE A 7 3.60 -16.97 7.82
C ILE A 7 3.27 -17.78 9.08
N ASP A 8 3.28 -17.14 10.25
CA ASP A 8 2.91 -17.79 11.52
C ASP A 8 1.45 -18.27 11.50
N THR A 9 0.52 -17.44 11.01
CA THR A 9 -0.89 -17.84 10.85
C THR A 9 -1.05 -19.02 9.91
N ILE A 10 -0.40 -19.01 8.75
CA ILE A 10 -0.46 -20.12 7.78
C ILE A 10 0.10 -21.41 8.38
N ASN A 11 1.23 -21.34 9.09
CA ASN A 11 1.82 -22.49 9.77
C ASN A 11 0.84 -23.09 10.79
N ALA A 12 0.20 -22.24 11.60
CA ALA A 12 -0.77 -22.68 12.60
C ALA A 12 -2.06 -23.25 11.99
N GLU A 13 -2.61 -22.61 10.96
CA GLU A 13 -3.88 -22.98 10.34
C GLU A 13 -3.79 -24.28 9.52
N TYR A 14 -2.69 -24.47 8.80
CA TYR A 14 -2.51 -25.61 7.90
C TYR A 14 -1.59 -26.70 8.44
N GLY A 15 -1.07 -26.54 9.67
CA GLY A 15 -0.16 -27.51 10.29
C GLY A 15 1.17 -27.67 9.54
N VAL A 16 1.62 -26.62 8.85
CA VAL A 16 2.87 -26.60 8.08
C VAL A 16 3.99 -25.90 8.84
N ASN A 17 5.24 -26.05 8.39
CA ASN A 17 6.41 -25.41 9.00
C ASN A 17 7.24 -24.64 7.96
N LEU A 18 6.65 -23.56 7.46
CA LEU A 18 7.31 -22.65 6.53
C LEU A 18 8.37 -21.82 7.27
N GLN A 19 9.63 -21.97 6.83
CA GLN A 19 10.76 -21.23 7.38
C GLN A 19 10.77 -19.79 6.87
N LYS A 20 10.57 -18.83 7.78
CA LYS A 20 10.47 -17.39 7.46
C LYS A 20 11.65 -16.86 6.66
N ALA A 21 12.87 -17.18 7.10
CA ALA A 21 14.11 -16.71 6.47
C ALA A 21 14.28 -17.21 5.03
N THR A 22 13.77 -18.40 4.72
CA THR A 22 13.79 -18.98 3.38
C THR A 22 12.64 -18.44 2.53
N LEU A 23 11.44 -18.33 3.11
CA LEU A 23 10.23 -17.98 2.37
C LEU A 23 10.13 -16.49 2.04
N GLU A 24 10.58 -15.60 2.94
CA GLU A 24 10.50 -14.15 2.71
C GLU A 24 11.16 -13.70 1.39
N PRO A 25 12.42 -14.04 1.08
CA PRO A 25 13.04 -13.60 -0.16
C PRO A 25 12.34 -14.15 -1.40
N ILE A 26 11.89 -15.41 -1.35
CA ILE A 26 11.14 -16.06 -2.45
C ILE A 26 9.82 -15.32 -2.69
N TYR A 27 9.05 -15.08 -1.61
CA TYR A 27 7.79 -14.36 -1.69
C TYR A 27 7.97 -12.95 -2.25
N ARG A 28 8.99 -12.21 -1.79
CA ARG A 28 9.25 -10.85 -2.27
C ARG A 28 9.65 -10.83 -3.74
N ALA A 29 10.48 -11.78 -4.18
CA ALA A 29 10.87 -11.92 -5.57
C ALA A 29 9.66 -12.24 -6.47
N GLU A 30 8.77 -13.14 -6.03
CA GLU A 30 7.57 -13.47 -6.79
C GLU A 30 6.59 -12.29 -6.86
N VAL A 31 6.41 -11.54 -5.78
CA VAL A 31 5.60 -10.31 -5.81
C VAL A 31 6.18 -9.27 -6.78
N ALA A 32 7.51 -9.09 -6.79
CA ALA A 32 8.17 -8.19 -7.74
C ALA A 32 7.97 -8.66 -9.19
N ARG A 33 8.13 -9.96 -9.46
CA ARG A 33 7.88 -10.55 -10.78
C ARG A 33 6.44 -10.32 -11.23
N LEU A 34 5.46 -10.56 -10.36
CA LEU A 34 4.04 -10.30 -10.63
C LEU A 34 3.78 -8.81 -10.88
N PHE A 35 4.47 -7.92 -10.16
CA PHE A 35 4.36 -6.49 -10.44
C PHE A 35 4.89 -6.12 -11.82
N ASP A 36 5.91 -6.82 -12.29
CA ASP A 36 6.50 -6.57 -13.61
C ASP A 36 5.67 -7.12 -14.77
N SER A 37 4.95 -8.22 -14.56
CA SER A 37 4.20 -8.90 -15.63
C SER A 37 2.70 -8.63 -15.63
N GLU A 38 2.09 -8.35 -14.48
CA GLU A 38 0.63 -8.40 -14.31
C GLU A 38 0.02 -7.16 -13.65
N LEU A 39 0.84 -6.19 -13.24
CA LEU A 39 0.33 -5.02 -12.52
C LEU A 39 -0.34 -4.02 -13.46
N GLU A 40 -1.60 -3.72 -13.14
CA GLU A 40 -2.39 -2.73 -13.87
C GLU A 40 -2.91 -1.65 -12.93
N VAL A 41 -3.07 -0.45 -13.49
CA VAL A 41 -3.77 0.66 -12.84
C VAL A 41 -5.25 0.30 -12.71
N ILE A 42 -5.84 0.53 -11.54
CA ILE A 42 -7.30 0.41 -11.38
C ILE A 42 -7.98 1.44 -12.30
N PRO A 43 -8.98 1.04 -13.12
CA PRO A 43 -9.69 1.97 -14.00
C PRO A 43 -10.19 3.22 -13.26
N GLY A 44 -9.88 4.39 -13.79
CA GLY A 44 -10.23 5.69 -13.20
C GLY A 44 -9.28 6.21 -12.11
N ALA A 45 -8.35 5.40 -11.60
CA ALA A 45 -7.43 5.85 -10.54
C ALA A 45 -6.51 6.99 -11.00
N GLN A 46 -6.01 6.92 -12.23
CA GLN A 46 -5.16 7.98 -12.81
C GLN A 46 -5.91 9.31 -12.90
N ALA A 47 -7.09 9.30 -13.53
CA ALA A 47 -7.92 10.50 -13.69
C ALA A 47 -8.32 11.11 -12.35
N LEU A 48 -8.61 10.26 -11.36
CA LEU A 48 -8.89 10.73 -10.00
C LEU A 48 -7.68 11.41 -9.38
N LEU A 49 -6.50 10.77 -9.42
CA LEU A 49 -5.28 11.35 -8.87
C LEU A 49 -4.90 12.67 -9.56
N ASP A 50 -5.11 12.76 -10.88
CA ASP A 50 -4.88 13.99 -11.64
C ASP A 50 -5.86 15.11 -11.25
N ALA A 51 -7.07 14.78 -10.77
CA ALA A 51 -8.08 15.74 -10.31
C ALA A 51 -7.91 16.18 -8.85
N VAL A 52 -7.10 15.48 -8.05
CA VAL A 52 -6.86 15.81 -6.65
C VAL A 52 -5.83 16.95 -6.55
N SER A 53 -6.27 18.12 -6.07
CA SER A 53 -5.43 19.33 -5.96
C SER A 53 -4.75 19.50 -4.59
N VAL A 54 -4.99 18.57 -3.67
CA VAL A 54 -4.47 18.59 -2.31
C VAL A 54 -3.26 17.67 -2.17
N PRO A 55 -2.33 17.93 -1.23
CA PRO A 55 -1.16 17.07 -1.07
C PRO A 55 -1.54 15.63 -0.70
N MET A 56 -0.89 14.67 -1.35
CA MET A 56 -1.16 13.24 -1.19
C MET A 56 0.09 12.45 -0.83
N CYS A 57 -0.12 11.30 -0.19
CA CYS A 57 0.95 10.40 0.22
C CYS A 57 0.45 8.97 0.35
N VAL A 58 1.37 8.02 0.42
CA VAL A 58 1.04 6.60 0.54
C VAL A 58 1.55 6.08 1.88
N VAL A 59 0.70 5.34 2.59
CA VAL A 59 1.07 4.62 3.82
C VAL A 59 0.87 3.12 3.63
N SER A 60 1.91 2.32 3.85
CA SER A 60 1.87 0.87 3.63
C SER A 60 2.54 0.08 4.75
N ASN A 61 2.02 -1.12 5.00
CA ASN A 61 2.71 -2.12 5.82
C ASN A 61 3.89 -2.77 5.08
N GLY A 62 4.00 -2.59 3.77
CA GLY A 62 5.13 -3.06 2.96
C GLY A 62 6.28 -2.04 2.92
N PRO A 63 7.49 -2.48 2.53
CA PRO A 63 8.66 -1.60 2.44
C PRO A 63 8.49 -0.51 1.37
N VAL A 64 9.21 0.60 1.52
CA VAL A 64 9.19 1.72 0.56
C VAL A 64 9.56 1.28 -0.86
N SER A 65 10.56 0.41 -1.00
CA SER A 65 10.96 -0.15 -2.30
C SER A 65 9.82 -0.85 -3.04
N LYS A 66 8.93 -1.54 -2.32
CA LYS A 66 7.74 -2.17 -2.91
C LYS A 66 6.75 -1.12 -3.45
N MET A 67 6.56 -0.02 -2.72
CA MET A 67 5.68 1.08 -3.14
C MET A 67 6.26 1.80 -4.36
N GLN A 68 7.57 2.08 -4.36
CA GLN A 68 8.26 2.70 -5.50
C GLN A 68 8.14 1.83 -6.76
N HIS A 69 8.37 0.52 -6.65
CA HIS A 69 8.26 -0.41 -7.77
C HIS A 69 6.84 -0.42 -8.35
N SER A 70 5.82 -0.62 -7.50
CA SER A 70 4.45 -0.74 -7.97
C SER A 70 3.87 0.57 -8.54
N LEU A 71 4.11 1.70 -7.87
CA LEU A 71 3.66 3.01 -8.33
C LEU A 71 4.46 3.48 -9.55
N GLY A 72 5.74 3.12 -9.63
CA GLY A 72 6.60 3.43 -10.77
C GLY A 72 6.12 2.71 -12.02
N ARG A 73 5.83 1.40 -11.92
CA ARG A 73 5.29 0.60 -13.02
C ARG A 73 3.97 1.11 -13.57
N THR A 74 3.14 1.67 -12.70
CA THR A 74 1.81 2.18 -13.06
C THR A 74 1.81 3.66 -13.45
N GLY A 75 2.98 4.33 -13.43
CA GLY A 75 3.09 5.77 -13.73
C GLY A 75 2.48 6.69 -12.67
N LEU A 76 2.00 6.13 -11.55
CA LEU A 76 1.33 6.87 -10.47
C LEU A 76 2.30 7.47 -9.46
N LEU A 77 3.56 7.01 -9.44
CA LEU A 77 4.57 7.47 -8.47
C LEU A 77 4.76 9.00 -8.50
N ARG A 78 4.59 9.62 -9.67
CA ARG A 78 4.70 11.08 -9.86
C ARG A 78 3.79 11.90 -8.93
N HIS A 79 2.66 11.33 -8.50
CA HIS A 79 1.70 11.98 -7.61
C HIS A 79 2.17 12.03 -6.15
N PHE A 80 3.01 11.07 -5.77
CA PHE A 80 3.42 10.87 -4.40
C PHE A 80 4.87 11.27 -4.16
N THR A 81 5.69 11.37 -5.22
CA THR A 81 7.10 11.78 -5.14
C THR A 81 7.81 10.96 -4.03
N ASP A 82 8.37 11.61 -3.01
CA ASP A 82 9.05 10.97 -1.87
C ASP A 82 8.14 10.75 -0.65
N ARG A 83 6.83 11.00 -0.78
CA ARG A 83 5.85 10.93 0.31
C ARG A 83 5.28 9.51 0.47
N LEU A 84 6.20 8.56 0.64
CA LEU A 84 5.92 7.14 0.81
C LEU A 84 6.34 6.73 2.22
N TYR A 85 5.39 6.35 3.05
CA TYR A 85 5.61 6.04 4.47
C TYR A 85 5.35 4.57 4.74
N SER A 86 6.35 3.88 5.26
CA SER A 86 6.30 2.46 5.56
C SER A 86 6.20 2.20 7.05
N GLY A 87 5.44 1.16 7.42
CA GLY A 87 5.49 0.65 8.80
C GLY A 87 6.88 0.15 9.21
N TYR A 88 7.75 -0.16 8.25
CA TYR A 88 9.16 -0.49 8.50
C TYR A 88 9.97 0.72 8.97
N ASP A 89 9.62 1.94 8.57
CA ASP A 89 10.38 3.16 8.91
C ASP A 89 10.30 3.47 10.41
N ILE A 90 9.13 3.18 11.02
CA ILE A 90 8.85 3.46 12.44
C ILE A 90 8.65 2.20 13.29
N GLN A 91 8.86 1.01 12.71
CA GLN A 91 8.61 -0.29 13.36
C GLN A 91 7.19 -0.41 13.95
N ARG A 92 6.19 0.15 13.28
CA ARG A 92 4.76 0.09 13.64
C ARG A 92 3.93 -0.13 12.40
N TRP A 93 3.00 -1.08 12.46
CA TRP A 93 2.20 -1.51 11.30
C TRP A 93 0.72 -1.38 11.59
N LYS A 94 -0.06 -1.06 10.56
CA LYS A 94 -1.52 -1.06 10.63
C LYS A 94 -2.01 -2.41 11.18
N PRO A 95 -2.99 -2.43 12.10
CA PRO A 95 -3.94 -1.34 12.40
C PRO A 95 -3.49 -0.30 13.43
N ASP A 96 -2.25 -0.35 13.94
CA ASP A 96 -1.71 0.69 14.82
C ASP A 96 -1.76 2.07 14.11
N PRO A 97 -2.37 3.11 14.71
CA PRO A 97 -2.49 4.44 14.10
C PRO A 97 -1.16 5.21 14.05
N ALA A 98 -0.09 4.73 14.69
CA ALA A 98 1.21 5.41 14.70
C ALA A 98 1.74 5.73 13.28
N LEU A 99 1.52 4.84 12.31
CA LEU A 99 1.93 5.06 10.92
C LEU A 99 1.17 6.22 10.26
N MET A 100 -0.10 6.38 10.62
CA MET A 100 -0.93 7.50 10.15
C MET A 100 -0.47 8.81 10.75
N PHE A 101 -0.18 8.84 12.06
CA PHE A 101 0.35 10.04 12.73
C PHE A 101 1.72 10.44 12.20
N HIS A 102 2.63 9.47 12.00
CA HIS A 102 3.94 9.71 11.42
C HIS A 102 3.84 10.38 10.05
N ALA A 103 2.95 9.88 9.20
CA ALA A 103 2.76 10.47 7.88
C ALA A 103 2.08 11.85 7.95
N ALA A 104 1.14 12.07 8.88
CA ALA A 104 0.52 13.38 9.08
C ALA A 104 1.55 14.43 9.54
N GLU A 105 2.43 14.06 10.48
CA GLU A 105 3.52 14.89 10.97
C GLU A 105 4.51 15.24 9.85
N ALA A 106 4.97 14.26 9.08
CA ALA A 106 5.86 14.47 7.94
C ALA A 106 5.22 15.34 6.85
N MET A 107 3.89 15.26 6.70
CA MET A 107 3.10 16.10 5.81
C MET A 107 2.71 17.46 6.41
N GLN A 108 3.16 17.75 7.63
CA GLN A 108 2.86 18.97 8.39
C GLN A 108 1.35 19.27 8.45
N VAL A 109 0.55 18.23 8.71
CA VAL A 109 -0.90 18.35 8.91
C VAL A 109 -1.34 17.75 10.22
N LYS A 110 -2.44 18.31 10.72
CA LYS A 110 -3.20 17.77 11.83
C LYS A 110 -3.87 16.48 11.40
N ALA A 111 -3.71 15.40 12.17
CA ALA A 111 -4.24 14.09 11.82
C ALA A 111 -5.78 14.09 11.69
N GLU A 112 -6.47 15.01 12.37
CA GLU A 112 -7.92 15.19 12.31
C GLU A 112 -8.41 15.76 10.96
N THR A 113 -7.50 16.34 10.17
CA THR A 113 -7.78 16.92 8.84
C THR A 113 -7.41 15.98 7.69
N VAL A 114 -7.01 14.75 8.01
CA VAL A 114 -6.54 13.77 7.03
C VAL A 114 -7.66 12.83 6.60
N PHE A 115 -7.75 12.59 5.29
CA PHE A 115 -8.63 11.58 4.72
C PHE A 115 -7.87 10.31 4.41
N TRP A 116 -8.22 9.23 5.11
CA TRP A 116 -7.63 7.92 4.92
C TRP A 116 -8.46 7.10 3.94
N TRP A 117 -7.90 6.78 2.78
CA TRP A 117 -8.54 5.90 1.81
C TRP A 117 -7.83 4.54 1.73
N MET A 118 -8.58 3.49 2.04
CA MET A 118 -8.17 2.09 1.85
C MET A 118 -9.18 1.39 0.94
N THR A 119 -8.69 0.68 -0.09
CA THR A 119 -9.54 -0.17 -0.94
C THR A 119 -9.80 -1.54 -0.29
N PRO A 120 -11.00 -2.15 -0.45
CA PRO A 120 -12.05 -1.81 -1.42
C PRO A 120 -13.36 -1.35 -0.75
N ALA A 121 -13.82 -0.12 -0.96
CA ALA A 121 -15.20 0.29 -0.66
C ALA A 121 -15.60 1.55 -1.46
N PRO A 122 -16.89 1.68 -1.85
CA PRO A 122 -17.40 2.60 -2.87
C PRO A 122 -17.61 4.01 -2.28
N ALA A 123 -16.54 4.75 -2.06
CA ALA A 123 -16.63 6.07 -1.45
C ALA A 123 -16.02 7.14 -2.35
N LEU A 124 -16.58 7.34 -3.53
CA LEU A 124 -16.24 8.49 -4.37
C LEU A 124 -17.47 9.07 -5.10
N SER A 125 -18.56 9.30 -4.37
CA SER A 125 -19.69 10.11 -4.86
C SER A 125 -19.83 11.45 -4.14
N ARG A 126 -18.96 11.77 -3.18
CA ARG A 126 -19.02 13.02 -2.42
C ARG A 126 -17.66 13.70 -2.47
N GLY A 127 -17.61 14.86 -3.13
CA GLY A 127 -16.39 15.65 -3.32
C GLY A 127 -15.65 15.88 -1.99
N LEU A 128 -14.32 15.89 -2.07
CA LEU A 128 -13.45 16.10 -0.92
C LEU A 128 -13.39 17.60 -0.57
N PRO A 129 -13.51 17.99 0.71
CA PRO A 129 -13.31 19.38 1.12
C PRO A 129 -11.86 19.86 0.94
N PRO A 130 -11.62 21.18 0.80
CA PRO A 130 -10.34 21.75 0.36
C PRO A 130 -9.15 21.61 1.32
N ALA A 131 -9.37 21.21 2.57
CA ALA A 131 -8.31 21.07 3.59
C ALA A 131 -7.72 19.64 3.69
N TRP A 132 -8.18 18.71 2.86
CA TRP A 132 -8.03 17.28 3.10
C TRP A 132 -6.77 16.77 2.42
N LYS A 133 -5.97 15.92 3.07
CA LYS A 133 -4.85 15.23 2.41
C LYS A 133 -5.22 13.77 2.21
N CYS A 134 -5.13 13.27 0.98
CA CYS A 134 -5.60 11.94 0.61
C CYS A 134 -4.46 10.92 0.71
N PHE A 135 -4.70 9.85 1.48
CA PHE A 135 -3.81 8.71 1.58
C PHE A 135 -4.38 7.51 0.86
N ILE A 136 -3.61 6.96 -0.10
CA ILE A 136 -4.08 5.87 -0.96
C ILE A 136 -3.23 4.63 -0.69
N SER A 137 -3.85 3.52 -0.30
CA SER A 137 -3.22 2.21 -0.54
C SER A 137 -3.14 2.02 -2.06
N ALA A 138 -1.93 1.90 -2.61
CA ALA A 138 -1.66 1.91 -4.06
C ALA A 138 -2.82 1.33 -4.90
N PRO A 139 -3.43 2.10 -5.82
CA PRO A 139 -4.65 1.71 -6.52
C PRO A 139 -4.29 0.82 -7.72
N ILE A 140 -3.67 -0.31 -7.40
CA ILE A 140 -3.08 -1.25 -8.33
C ILE A 140 -3.78 -2.61 -8.16
N ARG A 141 -3.98 -3.31 -9.27
CA ARG A 141 -4.58 -4.65 -9.27
C ARG A 141 -3.70 -5.59 -10.10
N THR A 142 -3.59 -6.84 -9.67
CA THR A 142 -2.99 -7.92 -10.47
C THR A 142 -4.10 -8.59 -11.29
N THR A 143 -3.78 -9.00 -12.52
CA THR A 143 -4.73 -9.64 -13.44
C THR A 143 -5.06 -11.09 -13.04
N SER A 144 -4.15 -11.80 -12.36
CA SER A 144 -4.39 -13.17 -11.86
C SER A 144 -5.20 -13.22 -10.55
N ARG A 145 -6.23 -14.09 -10.53
CA ARG A 145 -7.01 -14.47 -9.33
C ARG A 145 -6.36 -15.58 -8.48
N SER A 146 -5.22 -16.14 -8.86
CA SER A 146 -4.59 -17.25 -8.13
C SER A 146 -3.08 -17.06 -7.98
N ILE A 147 -2.65 -16.91 -6.73
CA ILE A 147 -1.22 -16.95 -6.32
C ILE A 147 -0.83 -18.39 -5.91
N ILE A 148 -1.72 -19.37 -6.07
CA ILE A 148 -1.43 -20.78 -5.76
C ILE A 148 -1.10 -21.50 -7.07
N PRO A 149 0.15 -21.92 -7.32
CA PRO A 149 0.46 -22.81 -8.42
C PRO A 149 -0.30 -24.13 -8.22
N LYS A 150 -0.92 -24.63 -9.30
CA LYS A 150 -1.50 -25.99 -9.34
C LYS A 150 -0.40 -27.03 -9.31
#